data_AF-A0A0E4H9S2-F1
#
_entry.id   AF-A0A0E4H9S2-F1
#
_cell.length_a   1.000
_cell.length_b   1.000
_cell.length_c   1.000
_cell.angle_alpha   90.00
_cell.angle_beta   90.00
_cell.angle_gamma   90.00
#
_symmetry.space_group_name_H-M   'P 1'
#
loop_
_entity.id
_entity.type
_entity.pdbx_description
1 polymer ?
#
loop_
_entity_poly.entity_id
_entity_poly.type
_entity_poly.pdbx_seq_one_letter_code
_entity_poly.pdbx_strand_id
1 'polypeptide(L)'
;MYEWIKGYNLVEYSEQAERMDFGEHESFHMERLELESPPVGVTAAAQYFIAQQAWLSDDFQQMIPADNANIRELILAEVAPHFADVKQVIREGNIETIYLRELKPESRQLFLDTHTGILPVLEDLYRHHDISDSFSGVKRTIVNYVVDPAALEPYEVPGTETLQALLNAYLELPDGEYALMPLGWKFDDHLQNSAALRFFAGWAPHLMLGVDADTDEVIILHMSAREFTREVLLNSARPKPSRRRGSYLYMDIGHALVNVIDLSRQSHIKAWNELKDVKVYQLPEGMDFTDFNHETAEPLPAGIAFFYDQDSLQSMIGRVNQELEDFN
;
A
#
# COMPACT_ATOMS: atom_id res chain seq x y z
N MET A 1 -11.17 -25.42 -8.01
CA MET A 1 -10.17 -24.57 -7.33
C MET A 1 -8.88 -25.38 -7.31
N TYR A 2 -7.75 -24.77 -7.66
CA TYR A 2 -6.47 -25.49 -7.77
C TYR A 2 -5.98 -25.96 -6.40
N GLU A 3 -5.25 -27.07 -6.35
CA GLU A 3 -4.79 -27.67 -5.09
C GLU A 3 -3.80 -26.78 -4.33
N TRP A 4 -3.08 -25.91 -5.04
CA TRP A 4 -2.12 -24.97 -4.48
C TRP A 4 -2.73 -23.64 -4.00
N ILE A 5 -4.05 -23.53 -4.02
CA ILE A 5 -4.80 -22.38 -3.50
C ILE A 5 -5.58 -22.81 -2.26
N LYS A 6 -5.48 -22.02 -1.18
CA LYS A 6 -6.27 -22.26 0.02
C LYS A 6 -7.76 -22.11 -0.29
N GLY A 7 -8.54 -23.12 0.12
CA GLY A 7 -10.00 -23.12 -0.04
C GLY A 7 -10.75 -22.17 0.90
N TYR A 8 -10.05 -21.30 1.64
CA TYR A 8 -10.62 -20.40 2.63
C TYR A 8 -9.85 -19.08 2.67
N ASN A 9 -10.52 -18.03 3.17
CA ASN A 9 -9.90 -16.77 3.56
C ASN A 9 -10.22 -16.53 5.04
N LEU A 10 -9.29 -15.95 5.79
CA LEU A 10 -9.61 -15.47 7.13
C LEU A 10 -10.50 -14.24 7.05
N VAL A 11 -11.45 -14.16 7.96
CA VAL A 11 -12.36 -13.02 8.09
C VAL A 11 -12.20 -12.47 9.49
N GLU A 12 -11.93 -11.18 9.57
CA GLU A 12 -11.85 -10.44 10.83
C GLU A 12 -13.08 -9.56 10.97
N TYR A 13 -13.81 -9.74 12.06
CA TYR A 13 -15.00 -8.94 12.33
C TYR A 13 -14.61 -7.75 13.20
N SER A 14 -14.83 -6.55 12.68
CA SER A 14 -14.49 -5.33 13.40
C SER A 14 -15.75 -4.61 13.87
N GLU A 15 -15.83 -4.37 15.18
CA GLU A 15 -16.93 -3.66 15.82
C GLU A 15 -16.80 -2.13 15.72
N GLN A 16 -15.62 -1.63 15.35
CA GLN A 16 -15.29 -0.21 15.25
C GLN A 16 -14.56 0.05 13.93
N ALA A 17 -14.90 1.12 13.22
CA ALA A 17 -14.13 1.49 12.04
C ALA A 17 -12.71 1.88 12.46
N GLU A 18 -11.72 1.50 11.65
CA GLU A 18 -10.34 1.92 11.83
C GLU A 18 -10.26 3.45 12.00
N ARG A 19 -9.66 3.90 13.10
CA ARG A 19 -9.50 5.31 13.38
C ARG A 19 -8.40 5.87 12.50
N MET A 20 -8.70 6.90 11.70
CA MET A 20 -7.63 7.60 10.99
C MET A 20 -6.72 8.27 12.01
N ASP A 21 -5.45 7.91 12.01
CA ASP A 21 -4.43 8.64 12.73
C ASP A 21 -4.00 9.85 11.88
N PHE A 22 -4.15 11.04 12.46
CA PHE A 22 -3.71 12.28 11.82
C PHE A 22 -2.32 12.70 12.30
N GLY A 23 -1.75 11.99 13.28
CA GLY A 23 -0.43 12.21 13.86
C GLY A 23 -0.18 13.65 14.31
N GLU A 24 1.01 13.90 14.85
CA GLU A 24 1.66 15.15 14.48
C GLU A 24 2.15 14.97 13.04
N HIS A 25 2.18 16.03 12.23
CA HIS A 25 2.90 15.97 10.94
C HIS A 25 4.39 15.77 11.26
N GLU A 26 4.77 14.53 11.53
CA GLU A 26 6.12 14.18 11.91
C GLU A 26 7.01 14.61 10.75
N SER A 27 7.84 15.62 11.03
CA SER A 27 8.74 16.16 10.04
C SER A 27 9.72 15.07 9.68
N PHE A 28 9.58 14.52 8.49
CA PHE A 28 10.64 13.75 7.87
C PHE A 28 11.47 14.67 6.98
N HIS A 29 12.73 14.34 6.80
CA HIS A 29 13.57 14.94 5.78
C HIS A 29 14.35 13.86 5.04
N MET A 30 14.80 14.22 3.85
CA MET A 30 15.62 13.34 3.01
C MET A 30 17.03 13.90 2.93
N GLU A 31 18.02 13.05 3.22
CA GLU A 31 19.43 13.40 3.07
C GLU A 31 20.02 12.59 1.92
N ARG A 32 20.70 13.27 1.00
CA ARG A 32 21.42 12.62 -0.10
C ARG A 32 22.68 11.96 0.44
N LEU A 33 22.92 10.71 0.02
CA LEU A 33 24.14 9.97 0.31
C LEU A 33 25.08 10.04 -0.89
N GLU A 34 26.34 10.39 -0.63
CA GLU A 34 27.40 10.33 -1.63
C GLU A 34 28.14 9.00 -1.47
N LEU A 35 28.10 8.16 -2.52
CA LEU A 35 28.75 6.86 -2.55
C LEU A 35 30.01 6.97 -3.39
N GLU A 36 31.17 6.76 -2.76
CA GLU A 36 32.48 6.98 -3.41
C GLU A 36 32.91 5.82 -4.34
N SER A 37 32.26 4.66 -4.25
CA SER A 37 32.69 3.45 -4.96
C SER A 37 31.75 3.08 -6.10
N PRO A 38 32.25 2.92 -7.34
CA PRO A 38 31.47 2.33 -8.42
C PRO A 38 31.20 0.85 -8.14
N PRO A 39 30.08 0.29 -8.63
CA PRO A 39 29.78 -1.12 -8.47
C PRO A 39 30.81 -1.97 -9.22
N VAL A 40 31.41 -2.96 -8.54
CA VAL A 40 32.41 -3.87 -9.12
C VAL A 40 31.75 -5.05 -9.86
N GLY A 41 30.50 -5.37 -9.49
CA GLY A 41 29.69 -6.43 -10.08
C GLY A 41 28.25 -6.30 -9.59
N VAL A 42 27.40 -7.26 -9.96
CA VAL A 42 25.99 -7.30 -9.56
C VAL A 42 25.75 -8.57 -8.75
N THR A 43 25.35 -8.43 -7.49
CA THR A 43 24.91 -9.55 -6.66
C THR A 43 23.48 -9.97 -7.01
N ALA A 44 22.98 -11.08 -6.46
CA ALA A 44 21.58 -11.46 -6.69
C ALA A 44 20.59 -10.42 -6.12
N ALA A 45 20.91 -9.84 -4.97
CA ALA A 45 20.13 -8.75 -4.38
C ALA A 45 20.14 -7.51 -5.27
N ALA A 46 21.33 -7.09 -5.73
CA ALA A 46 21.44 -5.98 -6.68
C ALA A 46 20.64 -6.26 -7.96
N GLN A 47 20.80 -7.45 -8.55
CA GLN A 47 20.12 -7.85 -9.79
C GLN A 47 18.60 -7.74 -9.64
N TYR A 48 18.08 -8.18 -8.50
CA TYR A 48 16.66 -8.09 -8.19
C TYR A 48 16.15 -6.64 -8.14
N PHE A 49 16.81 -5.77 -7.35
CA PHE A 49 16.34 -4.40 -7.16
C PHE A 49 16.53 -3.50 -8.39
N ILE A 50 17.50 -3.80 -9.26
CA ILE A 50 17.69 -3.03 -10.51
C ILE A 50 16.83 -3.54 -11.66
N ALA A 51 16.28 -4.76 -11.59
CA ALA A 51 15.56 -5.41 -12.70
C ALA A 51 14.42 -4.55 -13.27
N GLN A 52 13.62 -3.90 -12.41
CA GLN A 52 12.49 -3.08 -12.84
C GLN A 52 12.94 -1.87 -13.69
N GLN A 53 14.01 -1.18 -13.27
CA GLN A 53 14.57 -0.10 -14.08
C GLN A 53 15.30 -0.64 -15.32
N ALA A 54 15.98 -1.79 -15.19
CA ALA A 54 16.72 -2.40 -16.27
C ALA A 54 15.82 -2.91 -17.41
N TRP A 55 14.65 -3.46 -17.10
CA TRP A 55 13.75 -4.07 -18.09
C TRP A 55 12.49 -3.27 -18.40
N LEU A 56 11.89 -2.58 -17.41
CA LEU A 56 10.53 -2.07 -17.53
C LEU A 56 10.49 -0.56 -17.81
N SER A 57 11.02 0.27 -16.89
CA SER A 57 11.03 1.73 -17.05
C SER A 57 12.08 2.42 -16.18
N ASP A 58 12.74 3.45 -16.71
CA ASP A 58 13.67 4.31 -15.96
C ASP A 58 12.99 5.08 -14.81
N ASP A 59 11.66 5.23 -14.84
CA ASP A 59 10.89 5.95 -13.83
C ASP A 59 10.62 5.14 -12.55
N PHE A 60 10.91 3.84 -12.55
CA PHE A 60 10.78 3.03 -11.34
C PHE A 60 11.72 3.54 -10.24
N GLN A 61 11.27 3.45 -9.00
CA GLN A 61 12.03 3.84 -7.81
C GLN A 61 11.98 2.70 -6.81
N GLN A 62 13.07 2.49 -6.07
CA GLN A 62 13.12 1.49 -5.00
C GLN A 62 13.13 2.19 -3.64
N MET A 63 12.38 1.64 -2.70
CA MET A 63 12.30 2.13 -1.33
C MET A 63 12.49 0.93 -0.42
N ILE A 64 13.64 0.81 0.22
CA ILE A 64 14.00 -0.36 1.03
C ILE A 64 14.04 0.05 2.51
N PRO A 65 13.29 -0.64 3.40
CA PRO A 65 13.36 -0.43 4.84
C PRO A 65 14.80 -0.53 5.34
N ALA A 66 15.19 0.39 6.22
CA ALA A 66 16.57 0.57 6.66
C ALA A 66 16.71 1.04 8.11
N ASP A 67 15.66 0.80 8.90
CA ASP A 67 15.62 0.96 10.36
C ASP A 67 16.67 0.07 11.04
N ASN A 68 16.83 -1.16 10.56
CA ASN A 68 17.87 -2.08 10.99
C ASN A 68 19.24 -1.71 10.39
N ALA A 69 20.24 -1.49 11.26
CA ALA A 69 21.59 -1.10 10.84
C ALA A 69 22.30 -2.14 9.95
N ASN A 70 22.07 -3.43 10.19
CA ASN A 70 22.67 -4.50 9.37
C ASN A 70 22.03 -4.53 7.97
N ILE A 71 20.69 -4.38 7.91
CA ILE A 71 19.97 -4.27 6.64
C ILE A 71 20.46 -3.04 5.85
N ARG A 72 20.61 -1.90 6.53
CA ARG A 72 21.16 -0.68 5.94
C ARG A 72 22.56 -0.87 5.38
N GLU A 73 23.44 -1.58 6.07
CA GLU A 73 24.78 -1.90 5.56
C GLU A 73 24.72 -2.74 4.28
N LEU A 74 23.84 -3.76 4.24
CA LEU A 74 23.63 -4.58 3.04
C LEU A 74 23.11 -3.75 1.85
N ILE A 75 22.15 -2.85 2.09
CA ILE A 75 21.64 -1.94 1.04
C ILE A 75 22.76 -1.08 0.49
N LEU A 76 23.54 -0.44 1.37
CA LEU A 76 24.61 0.48 0.98
C LEU A 76 25.80 -0.23 0.30
N ALA A 77 26.04 -1.50 0.64
CA ALA A 77 27.13 -2.29 0.06
C ALA A 77 26.76 -2.92 -1.28
N GLU A 78 25.57 -3.50 -1.40
CA GLU A 78 25.20 -4.31 -2.57
C GLU A 78 24.28 -3.59 -3.56
N VAL A 79 23.33 -2.78 -3.09
CA VAL A 79 22.25 -2.25 -3.94
C VAL A 79 22.48 -0.80 -4.32
N ALA A 80 22.70 0.07 -3.32
CA ALA A 80 22.82 1.51 -3.51
C ALA A 80 23.93 1.95 -4.48
N PRO A 81 25.09 1.27 -4.60
CA PRO A 81 26.13 1.66 -5.56
C PRO A 81 25.66 1.68 -7.02
N HIS A 82 24.56 0.99 -7.34
CA HIS A 82 23.99 0.93 -8.67
C HIS A 82 23.13 2.14 -9.06
N PHE A 83 22.81 3.03 -8.12
CA PHE A 83 21.89 4.15 -8.31
C PHE A 83 22.60 5.51 -8.20
N ALA A 84 22.19 6.47 -9.02
CA ALA A 84 22.79 7.81 -9.05
C ALA A 84 22.17 8.78 -8.02
N ASP A 85 20.90 8.58 -7.67
CA ASP A 85 20.21 9.34 -6.62
C ASP A 85 19.85 8.40 -5.47
N VAL A 86 20.68 8.46 -4.41
CA VAL A 86 20.52 7.69 -3.18
C VAL A 86 20.22 8.66 -2.05
N LYS A 87 19.10 8.43 -1.35
CA LYS A 87 18.66 9.26 -0.23
C LYS A 87 18.27 8.39 0.96
N GLN A 88 18.54 8.86 2.17
CA GLN A 88 17.98 8.29 3.38
C GLN A 88 16.81 9.15 3.86
N VAL A 89 15.69 8.49 4.18
CA VAL A 89 14.52 9.11 4.79
C VAL A 89 14.69 9.04 6.31
N ILE A 90 14.71 10.19 6.96
CA ILE A 90 14.89 10.31 8.41
C ILE A 90 13.61 10.85 9.03
N ARG A 91 13.07 10.13 10.02
CA ARG A 91 11.93 10.52 10.84
C ARG A 91 12.33 10.44 12.30
N GLU A 92 12.12 11.54 13.03
CA GLU A 92 12.51 11.65 14.45
C GLU A 92 13.97 11.27 14.76
N GLY A 93 14.87 11.51 13.80
CA GLY A 93 16.29 11.14 13.93
C GLY A 93 16.63 9.68 13.63
N ASN A 94 15.63 8.85 13.30
CA ASN A 94 15.80 7.47 12.88
C ASN A 94 15.76 7.35 11.35
N ILE A 95 16.68 6.58 10.77
CA ILE A 95 16.65 6.26 9.34
C ILE A 95 15.60 5.18 9.12
N GLU A 96 14.54 5.48 8.38
CA GLU A 96 13.46 4.52 8.13
C GLU A 96 13.66 3.75 6.82
N THR A 97 14.05 4.47 5.76
CA THR A 97 14.06 3.96 4.39
C THR A 97 15.25 4.49 3.62
N ILE A 98 15.87 3.66 2.79
CA ILE A 98 16.76 4.09 1.72
C ILE A 98 15.96 4.17 0.41
N TYR A 99 15.98 5.36 -0.18
CA TYR A 99 15.31 5.69 -1.42
C TYR A 99 16.33 5.72 -2.57
N LEU A 100 16.04 4.99 -3.64
CA LEU A 100 16.97 4.71 -4.74
C LEU A 100 16.31 5.03 -6.07
N ARG A 101 16.96 5.88 -6.86
CA ARG A 101 16.51 6.29 -8.21
C ARG A 101 17.67 6.39 -9.18
N GLU A 102 17.31 6.42 -10.45
CA GLU A 102 18.23 6.64 -11.56
C GLU A 102 19.32 5.57 -11.62
N LEU A 103 18.97 4.39 -12.13
CA LEU A 103 19.92 3.31 -12.38
C LEU A 103 21.07 3.83 -13.24
N LYS A 104 22.30 3.66 -12.74
CA LYS A 104 23.50 4.09 -13.46
C LYS A 104 23.64 3.31 -14.79
N PRO A 105 24.04 3.96 -15.89
CA PRO A 105 24.22 3.27 -17.19
C PRO A 105 25.16 2.06 -17.13
N GLU A 106 26.26 2.14 -16.38
CA GLU A 106 27.19 1.03 -16.17
C GLU A 106 26.54 -0.14 -15.41
N SER A 107 25.60 0.14 -14.51
CA SER A 107 24.88 -0.89 -13.76
C SER A 107 23.86 -1.60 -14.64
N ARG A 108 23.23 -0.87 -15.57
CA ARG A 108 22.38 -1.48 -16.61
C ARG A 108 23.18 -2.45 -17.49
N GLN A 109 24.40 -2.09 -17.86
CA GLN A 109 25.27 -3.00 -18.62
C GLN A 109 25.67 -4.22 -17.78
N LEU A 110 26.10 -4.02 -16.53
CA LEU A 110 26.44 -5.12 -15.63
C LEU A 110 25.26 -6.06 -15.39
N PHE A 111 24.03 -5.54 -15.32
CA PHE A 111 22.82 -6.35 -15.18
C PHE A 111 22.63 -7.32 -16.36
N LEU A 112 22.88 -6.86 -17.59
CA LEU A 112 22.78 -7.70 -18.80
C LEU A 112 23.92 -8.74 -18.89
N ASP A 113 25.11 -8.38 -18.41
CA ASP A 113 26.29 -9.24 -18.48
C ASP A 113 26.33 -10.29 -17.34
N THR A 114 25.64 -10.04 -16.23
CA THR A 114 25.69 -10.88 -15.03
C THR A 114 24.54 -11.88 -14.98
N HIS A 115 24.87 -13.15 -14.78
CA HIS A 115 23.88 -14.23 -14.67
C HIS A 115 23.95 -14.83 -13.26
N THR A 116 23.29 -14.18 -12.29
CA THR A 116 23.18 -14.74 -10.94
C THR A 116 22.05 -15.78 -10.90
N GLY A 117 21.97 -16.52 -9.78
CA GLY A 117 20.90 -17.50 -9.59
C GLY A 117 19.49 -16.91 -9.59
N ILE A 118 19.32 -15.60 -9.32
CA ILE A 118 17.98 -14.98 -9.30
C ILE A 118 17.45 -14.68 -10.70
N LEU A 119 18.29 -14.70 -11.74
CA LEU A 119 17.86 -14.30 -13.09
C LEU A 119 16.67 -15.13 -13.61
N PRO A 120 16.63 -16.48 -13.50
CA PRO A 120 15.46 -17.26 -13.90
C PRO A 120 14.18 -16.93 -13.13
N VAL A 121 14.30 -16.51 -11.86
CA VAL A 121 13.17 -16.04 -11.05
C VAL A 121 12.66 -14.71 -11.62
N LEU A 122 13.55 -13.79 -11.96
CA LEU A 122 13.18 -12.49 -12.54
C LEU A 122 12.57 -12.63 -13.94
N GLU A 123 13.12 -13.49 -14.80
CA GLU A 123 12.58 -13.77 -16.14
C GLU A 123 11.18 -14.40 -16.07
N ASP A 124 10.93 -15.25 -15.09
CA ASP A 124 9.60 -15.81 -14.87
C ASP A 124 8.64 -14.81 -14.20
N LEU A 125 9.12 -13.93 -13.33
CA LEU A 125 8.33 -12.83 -12.75
C LEU A 125 7.92 -11.81 -13.83
N TYR A 126 8.81 -11.52 -14.77
CA TYR A 126 8.64 -10.55 -15.85
C TYR A 126 8.73 -11.21 -17.24
N ARG A 127 7.79 -12.11 -17.57
CA ARG A 127 7.81 -12.90 -18.83
C ARG A 127 7.75 -12.04 -20.09
N HIS A 128 7.25 -10.82 -19.94
CA HIS A 128 7.41 -9.73 -20.90
C HIS A 128 7.73 -8.45 -20.15
N HIS A 129 8.22 -7.45 -20.87
CA HIS A 129 8.63 -6.15 -20.29
C HIS A 129 7.68 -5.00 -20.65
N ASP A 130 6.56 -5.30 -21.31
CA ASP A 130 5.52 -4.30 -21.59
C ASP A 130 4.65 -4.07 -20.34
N ILE A 131 4.61 -2.82 -19.88
CA ILE A 131 3.80 -2.38 -18.73
C ILE A 131 2.62 -1.49 -19.14
N SER A 132 2.41 -1.26 -20.43
CA SER A 132 1.40 -0.32 -20.93
C SER A 132 -0.03 -0.67 -20.48
N ASP A 133 -0.36 -1.96 -20.47
CA ASP A 133 -1.66 -2.46 -20.04
C ASP A 133 -1.88 -2.36 -18.52
N SER A 134 -0.80 -2.38 -17.73
CA SER A 134 -0.86 -2.30 -16.26
C SER A 134 -1.43 -0.97 -15.76
N PHE A 135 -1.33 0.10 -16.56
CA PHE A 135 -1.76 1.46 -16.20
C PHE A 135 -2.85 2.02 -17.10
N SER A 136 -3.65 1.17 -17.75
CA SER A 136 -4.68 1.57 -18.73
C SER A 136 -5.80 2.47 -18.16
N GLY A 137 -5.83 2.72 -16.85
CA GLY A 137 -6.82 3.56 -16.17
C GLY A 137 -8.23 2.93 -16.14
N VAL A 138 -8.38 1.72 -16.68
CA VAL A 138 -9.64 0.97 -16.64
C VAL A 138 -9.80 0.36 -15.26
N LYS A 139 -10.98 0.55 -14.66
CA LYS A 139 -11.33 -0.08 -13.39
C LYS A 139 -11.38 -1.61 -13.58
N ARG A 140 -10.42 -2.31 -12.97
CA ARG A 140 -10.36 -3.77 -12.94
C ARG A 140 -11.15 -4.32 -11.76
N THR A 141 -11.78 -5.49 -11.93
CA THR A 141 -12.36 -6.26 -10.82
C THR A 141 -11.31 -7.26 -10.36
N ILE A 142 -10.80 -7.09 -9.14
CA ILE A 142 -9.72 -7.93 -8.61
C ILE A 142 -10.32 -8.99 -7.66
N VAL A 143 -9.94 -10.25 -7.88
CA VAL A 143 -10.25 -11.37 -7.00
C VAL A 143 -8.98 -11.85 -6.34
N ASN A 144 -9.00 -11.99 -5.02
CA ASN A 144 -7.85 -12.39 -4.24
C ASN A 144 -7.86 -13.91 -3.95
N TYR A 145 -6.73 -14.57 -4.15
CA TYR A 145 -6.53 -15.98 -3.88
C TYR A 145 -5.31 -16.19 -2.98
N VAL A 146 -5.52 -16.81 -1.82
CA VAL A 146 -4.43 -17.15 -0.90
C VAL A 146 -3.73 -18.42 -1.39
N VAL A 147 -2.42 -18.34 -1.57
CA VAL A 147 -1.59 -19.47 -1.98
C VAL A 147 -1.38 -20.40 -0.78
N ASP A 148 -1.32 -21.71 -1.02
CA ASP A 148 -0.83 -22.69 -0.06
C ASP A 148 0.64 -23.01 -0.35
N PRO A 149 1.62 -22.42 0.37
CA PRO A 149 3.03 -22.69 0.13
C PRO A 149 3.39 -24.16 0.32
N ALA A 150 2.67 -24.89 1.18
CA ALA A 150 2.96 -26.30 1.46
C ALA A 150 2.60 -27.22 0.28
N ALA A 151 1.75 -26.76 -0.64
CA ALA A 151 1.40 -27.46 -1.86
C ALA A 151 2.36 -27.18 -3.03
N LEU A 152 3.29 -26.23 -2.88
CA LEU A 152 4.27 -25.88 -3.90
C LEU A 152 5.59 -26.59 -3.64
N GLU A 153 6.23 -27.05 -4.72
CA GLU A 153 7.60 -27.53 -4.61
C GLU A 153 8.56 -26.36 -4.35
N PRO A 154 9.50 -26.46 -3.39
CA PRO A 154 10.47 -25.39 -3.15
C PRO A 154 11.33 -25.10 -4.38
N TYR A 155 11.72 -23.84 -4.57
CA TYR A 155 12.70 -23.43 -5.57
C TYR A 155 13.85 -22.67 -4.88
N GLU A 156 14.90 -23.42 -4.53
CA GLU A 156 16.05 -22.87 -3.82
C GLU A 156 17.04 -22.23 -4.80
N VAL A 157 17.46 -21.00 -4.49
CA VAL A 157 18.43 -20.25 -5.29
C VAL A 157 19.63 -19.88 -4.41
N PRO A 158 20.79 -20.54 -4.60
CA PRO A 158 22.00 -20.21 -3.85
C PRO A 158 22.44 -18.75 -4.06
N GLY A 159 22.97 -18.11 -3.03
CA GLY A 159 23.46 -16.73 -3.14
C GLY A 159 22.37 -15.67 -3.07
N THR A 160 21.17 -16.01 -2.61
CA THR A 160 20.04 -15.09 -2.42
C THR A 160 19.80 -14.72 -0.96
N GLU A 161 20.72 -15.05 -0.06
CA GLU A 161 20.58 -14.82 1.38
C GLU A 161 20.45 -13.32 1.70
N THR A 162 21.26 -12.46 1.05
CA THR A 162 21.10 -11.00 1.17
C THR A 162 19.74 -10.55 0.65
N LEU A 163 19.30 -11.05 -0.50
CA LEU A 163 18.01 -10.68 -1.08
C LEU A 163 16.85 -11.03 -0.13
N GLN A 164 16.85 -12.26 0.42
CA GLN A 164 15.84 -12.70 1.37
C GLN A 164 15.86 -11.84 2.64
N ALA A 165 17.04 -11.47 3.16
CA ALA A 165 17.15 -10.57 4.30
C ALA A 165 16.55 -9.19 4.01
N LEU A 166 16.84 -8.62 2.84
CA LEU A 166 16.30 -7.32 2.42
C LEU A 166 14.78 -7.36 2.22
N LEU A 167 14.24 -8.46 1.65
CA LEU A 167 12.80 -8.62 1.47
C LEU A 167 12.07 -8.90 2.79
N ASN A 168 12.67 -9.68 3.70
CA ASN A 168 12.13 -9.90 5.03
C ASN A 168 12.04 -8.61 5.85
N ALA A 169 12.95 -7.65 5.63
CA ALA A 169 12.87 -6.35 6.30
C ALA A 169 11.56 -5.59 5.97
N TYR A 170 10.93 -5.82 4.82
CA TYR A 170 9.59 -5.31 4.55
C TYR A 170 8.52 -6.02 5.39
N LEU A 171 8.63 -7.34 5.55
CA LEU A 171 7.65 -8.16 6.25
C LEU A 171 7.73 -8.02 7.78
N GLU A 172 8.88 -7.59 8.30
CA GLU A 172 9.11 -7.36 9.74
C GLU A 172 8.52 -6.03 10.26
N LEU A 173 8.07 -5.14 9.36
CA LEU A 173 7.39 -3.91 9.75
C LEU A 173 6.03 -4.21 10.43
N PRO A 174 5.52 -3.34 11.32
CA PRO A 174 4.28 -3.57 12.06
C PRO A 174 3.06 -3.96 11.22
N ASP A 175 2.95 -3.41 10.01
CA ASP A 175 1.95 -3.77 8.98
C ASP A 175 2.64 -4.14 7.67
N GLY A 176 3.78 -4.82 7.81
CA GLY A 176 4.70 -5.15 6.74
C GLY A 176 4.10 -6.08 5.70
N GLU A 177 3.78 -5.52 4.54
CA GLU A 177 3.50 -6.26 3.33
C GLU A 177 4.48 -5.85 2.23
N TYR A 178 4.81 -6.82 1.37
CA TYR A 178 5.58 -6.55 0.18
C TYR A 178 4.83 -7.06 -1.04
N ALA A 179 4.66 -6.19 -2.04
CA ALA A 179 3.89 -6.48 -3.23
C ALA A 179 4.76 -6.44 -4.48
N LEU A 180 4.50 -7.39 -5.38
CA LEU A 180 5.13 -7.47 -6.70
C LEU A 180 4.07 -7.45 -7.78
N MET A 181 4.42 -6.87 -8.92
CA MET A 181 3.57 -6.85 -10.11
C MET A 181 4.16 -7.82 -11.14
N PRO A 182 3.76 -9.10 -11.14
CA PRO A 182 4.19 -10.04 -12.18
C PRO A 182 3.67 -9.59 -13.55
N LEU A 183 4.42 -9.90 -14.61
CA LEU A 183 4.04 -9.63 -16.00
C LEU A 183 3.95 -10.95 -16.78
N GLY A 184 2.81 -11.18 -17.43
CA GLY A 184 2.55 -12.38 -18.23
C GLY A 184 2.16 -13.62 -17.41
N TRP A 185 1.79 -13.44 -16.15
CA TRP A 185 1.22 -14.51 -15.33
C TRP A 185 -0.27 -14.68 -15.62
N LYS A 186 -0.70 -15.95 -15.73
CA LYS A 186 -2.10 -16.33 -15.82
C LYS A 186 -2.45 -17.21 -14.63
N PHE A 187 -3.63 -16.96 -14.07
CA PHE A 187 -4.16 -17.73 -12.96
C PHE A 187 -4.70 -19.07 -13.47
N ASP A 188 -3.80 -20.02 -13.65
CA ASP A 188 -4.09 -21.37 -14.09
C ASP A 188 -3.31 -22.42 -13.29
N ASP A 189 -3.52 -23.70 -13.61
CA ASP A 189 -2.83 -24.80 -12.92
C ASP A 189 -1.33 -24.84 -13.20
N HIS A 190 -0.85 -24.22 -14.29
CA HIS A 190 0.57 -24.20 -14.62
C HIS A 190 1.34 -23.20 -13.76
N LEU A 191 0.67 -22.18 -13.22
CA LEU A 191 1.30 -21.15 -12.40
C LEU A 191 1.99 -21.72 -11.15
N GLN A 192 1.53 -22.86 -10.60
CA GLN A 192 2.22 -23.53 -9.49
C GLN A 192 3.67 -23.95 -9.80
N ASN A 193 4.01 -24.06 -11.09
CA ASN A 193 5.35 -24.40 -11.57
C ASN A 193 6.22 -23.17 -11.85
N SER A 194 5.71 -21.96 -11.61
CA SER A 194 6.46 -20.71 -11.73
C SER A 194 7.67 -20.74 -10.80
N ALA A 195 8.86 -20.49 -11.37
CA ALA A 195 10.10 -20.40 -10.61
C ALA A 195 10.03 -19.25 -9.60
N ALA A 196 9.44 -18.11 -9.98
CA ALA A 196 9.26 -16.99 -9.09
C ALA A 196 8.26 -17.28 -7.96
N LEU A 197 7.07 -17.81 -8.27
CA LEU A 197 6.09 -18.14 -7.24
C LEU A 197 6.66 -19.13 -6.22
N ARG A 198 7.32 -20.19 -6.69
CA ARG A 198 7.96 -21.20 -5.84
C ARG A 198 9.13 -20.63 -5.03
N PHE A 199 9.90 -19.70 -5.60
CA PHE A 199 10.98 -19.03 -4.89
C PHE A 199 10.46 -18.21 -3.71
N PHE A 200 9.45 -17.36 -3.93
CA PHE A 200 8.86 -16.55 -2.87
C PHE A 200 8.14 -17.42 -1.84
N ALA A 201 7.42 -18.45 -2.28
CA ALA A 201 6.76 -19.40 -1.39
C ALA A 201 7.73 -20.21 -0.51
N GLY A 202 9.01 -20.29 -0.89
CA GLY A 202 10.04 -20.99 -0.12
C GLY A 202 10.41 -20.30 1.20
N TRP A 203 10.10 -19.01 1.37
CA TRP A 203 10.49 -18.26 2.58
C TRP A 203 9.43 -17.26 3.07
N ALA A 204 8.55 -16.75 2.21
CA ALA A 204 7.47 -15.87 2.63
C ALA A 204 6.35 -16.68 3.33
N PRO A 205 5.95 -16.35 4.57
CA PRO A 205 4.97 -17.14 5.32
C PRO A 205 3.59 -17.20 4.67
N HIS A 206 3.16 -16.07 4.09
CA HIS A 206 1.83 -15.93 3.49
C HIS A 206 1.96 -15.23 2.14
N LEU A 207 1.30 -15.80 1.12
CA LEU A 207 1.22 -15.20 -0.21
C LEU A 207 -0.23 -15.11 -0.68
N MET A 208 -0.55 -14.03 -1.37
CA MET A 208 -1.86 -13.79 -1.97
C MET A 208 -1.71 -13.24 -3.39
N LEU A 209 -2.43 -13.84 -4.33
CA LEU A 209 -2.54 -13.36 -5.70
C LEU A 209 -3.75 -12.46 -5.84
N GLY A 210 -3.56 -11.26 -6.38
CA GLY A 210 -4.66 -10.47 -6.94
C GLY A 210 -4.78 -10.76 -8.43
N VAL A 211 -5.94 -11.26 -8.83
CA VAL A 211 -6.24 -11.72 -10.18
C VAL A 211 -7.32 -10.85 -10.79
N ASP A 212 -7.08 -10.37 -12.00
CA ASP A 212 -8.10 -9.69 -12.79
C ASP A 212 -9.19 -10.68 -13.21
N ALA A 213 -10.43 -10.41 -12.79
CA ALA A 213 -11.57 -11.32 -12.95
C ALA A 213 -11.99 -11.52 -14.42
N ASP A 214 -11.64 -10.60 -15.30
CA ASP A 214 -12.08 -10.61 -16.70
C ASP A 214 -11.05 -11.32 -17.59
N THR A 215 -9.78 -11.32 -17.19
CA THR A 215 -8.66 -11.80 -18.03
C THR A 215 -7.86 -12.95 -17.42
N ASP A 216 -8.15 -13.33 -16.17
CA ASP A 216 -7.36 -14.27 -15.36
C ASP A 216 -5.87 -13.89 -15.28
N GLU A 217 -5.53 -12.63 -15.52
CA GLU A 217 -4.17 -12.11 -15.33
C GLU A 217 -3.89 -11.97 -13.84
N VAL A 218 -2.74 -12.51 -13.40
CA VAL A 218 -2.24 -12.17 -12.07
C VAL A 218 -1.56 -10.81 -12.17
N ILE A 219 -2.10 -9.83 -11.47
CA ILE A 219 -1.62 -8.43 -11.55
C ILE A 219 -0.79 -8.03 -10.34
N ILE A 220 -0.94 -8.76 -9.23
CA ILE A 220 -0.21 -8.50 -8.00
C ILE A 220 0.01 -9.80 -7.21
N LEU A 221 1.21 -9.93 -6.64
CA LEU A 221 1.59 -10.94 -5.67
C LEU A 221 1.92 -10.21 -4.37
N HIS A 222 1.11 -10.41 -3.33
CA HIS A 222 1.36 -9.93 -1.99
C HIS A 222 2.09 -10.99 -1.16
N MET A 223 3.02 -10.54 -0.33
CA MET A 223 3.69 -11.31 0.70
C MET A 223 3.52 -10.61 2.04
N SER A 224 3.28 -11.39 3.09
CA SER A 224 3.14 -10.87 4.45
C SER A 224 3.72 -11.85 5.47
N ALA A 225 4.20 -11.32 6.59
CA ALA A 225 4.51 -12.12 7.77
C ALA A 225 3.25 -12.60 8.51
N ARG A 226 2.10 -11.95 8.28
CA ARG A 226 0.80 -12.29 8.88
C ARG A 226 -0.13 -12.90 7.84
N GLU A 227 -1.05 -13.74 8.28
CA GLU A 227 -2.04 -14.31 7.37
C GLU A 227 -3.02 -13.21 6.92
N PHE A 228 -3.27 -13.14 5.62
CA PHE A 228 -4.18 -12.14 5.05
C PHE A 228 -5.59 -12.33 5.62
N THR A 229 -6.13 -11.26 6.19
CA THR A 229 -7.51 -11.21 6.70
C THR A 229 -8.34 -10.30 5.82
N ARG A 230 -9.61 -10.68 5.65
CA ARG A 230 -10.62 -9.79 5.08
C ARG A 230 -11.41 -9.17 6.21
N GLU A 231 -11.26 -7.88 6.40
CA GLU A 231 -12.06 -7.15 7.39
C GLU A 231 -13.53 -7.09 6.95
N VAL A 232 -14.43 -7.39 7.89
CA VAL A 232 -15.88 -7.23 7.76
C VAL A 232 -16.35 -6.29 8.86
N LEU A 233 -16.64 -5.06 8.46
CA LEU A 233 -17.21 -4.06 9.36
C LEU A 233 -18.62 -4.45 9.78
N LEU A 234 -18.81 -4.61 11.09
CA LEU A 234 -20.11 -4.85 11.70
C LEU A 234 -20.98 -3.59 11.62
N ASN A 235 -22.31 -3.75 11.77
CA ASN A 235 -23.22 -2.60 11.76
C ASN A 235 -22.92 -1.58 12.85
N SER A 236 -22.28 -1.99 13.95
CA SER A 236 -21.80 -1.10 15.01
C SER A 236 -20.70 -0.15 14.52
N ALA A 237 -19.86 -0.61 13.60
CA ALA A 237 -18.73 0.14 13.02
C ALA A 237 -19.15 1.09 11.89
N ARG A 238 -20.37 0.93 11.35
CA ARG A 238 -20.87 1.79 10.27
C ARG A 238 -21.20 3.20 10.79
N PRO A 239 -21.06 4.21 9.92
CA PRO A 239 -21.43 5.58 10.28
C PRO A 239 -22.85 5.65 10.84
N LYS A 240 -23.01 6.32 11.99
CA LYS A 240 -24.31 6.53 12.63
C LYS A 240 -25.16 7.53 11.85
N PRO A 241 -26.50 7.44 11.94
CA PRO A 241 -27.38 8.44 11.34
C PRO A 241 -27.03 9.86 11.81
N SER A 242 -27.02 10.82 10.88
CA SER A 242 -26.75 12.22 11.20
C SER A 242 -27.75 12.77 12.22
N ARG A 243 -27.32 13.74 13.03
CA ARG A 243 -28.15 14.37 14.07
C ARG A 243 -27.98 15.88 14.06
N ARG A 244 -29.02 16.59 14.50
CA ARG A 244 -29.01 18.05 14.65
C ARG A 244 -28.97 18.44 16.13
N ARG A 245 -28.20 19.49 16.46
CA ARG A 245 -28.23 20.16 17.78
C ARG A 245 -28.15 21.66 17.58
N GLY A 246 -29.26 22.36 17.85
CA GLY A 246 -29.38 23.78 17.52
C GLY A 246 -29.32 24.02 16.01
N SER A 247 -28.48 24.96 15.57
CA SER A 247 -28.23 25.23 14.14
C SER A 247 -27.17 24.34 13.52
N TYR A 248 -26.63 23.36 14.24
CA TYR A 248 -25.54 22.51 13.74
C TYR A 248 -26.03 21.12 13.37
N LEU A 249 -25.66 20.67 12.17
CA LEU A 249 -25.79 19.30 11.69
C LEU A 249 -24.48 18.55 11.91
N TYR A 250 -24.57 17.37 12.51
CA TYR A 250 -23.47 16.46 12.76
C TYR A 250 -23.64 15.23 11.87
N MET A 251 -22.62 14.89 11.12
CA MET A 251 -22.60 13.73 10.24
C MET A 251 -21.40 12.86 10.59
N ASP A 252 -21.68 11.66 11.09
CA ASP A 252 -20.66 10.61 11.20
C ASP A 252 -20.30 10.16 9.78
N ILE A 253 -19.01 10.25 9.44
CA ILE A 253 -18.49 9.86 8.13
C ILE A 253 -17.62 8.59 8.22
N GLY A 254 -17.66 7.89 9.35
CA GLY A 254 -16.82 6.73 9.63
C GLY A 254 -15.43 7.11 10.13
N HIS A 255 -14.61 6.11 10.44
CA HIS A 255 -13.23 6.29 10.90
C HIS A 255 -13.06 7.22 12.11
N ALA A 256 -14.08 7.27 12.97
CA ALA A 256 -14.19 8.20 14.09
C ALA A 256 -14.13 9.68 13.68
N LEU A 257 -14.65 10.03 12.50
CA LEU A 257 -14.70 11.40 12.00
C LEU A 257 -16.12 11.94 11.97
N VAL A 258 -16.24 13.23 12.29
CA VAL A 258 -17.52 13.94 12.32
C VAL A 258 -17.42 15.23 11.53
N ASN A 259 -18.23 15.35 10.48
CA ASN A 259 -18.49 16.63 9.84
C ASN A 259 -19.51 17.42 10.66
N VAL A 260 -19.20 18.68 10.97
CA VAL A 260 -20.10 19.62 11.63
C VAL A 260 -20.36 20.80 10.71
N ILE A 261 -21.64 21.05 10.44
CA ILE A 261 -22.12 22.03 9.46
C ILE A 261 -23.03 23.02 10.18
N ASP A 262 -22.74 24.32 10.08
CA ASP A 262 -23.62 25.39 10.60
C ASP A 262 -24.72 25.70 9.59
N LEU A 263 -25.91 25.16 9.82
CA LEU A 263 -27.08 25.34 8.95
C LEU A 263 -27.56 26.80 8.92
N SER A 264 -27.30 27.60 9.96
CA SER A 264 -27.77 29.00 10.02
C SER A 264 -27.12 29.91 8.97
N ARG A 265 -25.97 29.49 8.44
CA ARG A 265 -25.20 30.20 7.41
C ARG A 265 -25.31 29.56 6.04
N GLN A 266 -26.00 28.44 5.96
CA GLN A 266 -26.06 27.60 4.78
C GLN A 266 -27.35 27.84 4.01
N SER A 267 -27.23 27.92 2.68
CA SER A 267 -28.36 27.82 1.76
C SER A 267 -28.37 26.43 1.12
N HIS A 268 -29.49 26.05 0.51
CA HIS A 268 -29.55 24.82 -0.28
C HIS A 268 -28.37 24.74 -1.25
N ILE A 269 -27.71 23.58 -1.29
CA ILE A 269 -26.49 23.32 -2.05
C ILE A 269 -26.74 22.33 -3.19
N LYS A 270 -25.95 22.41 -4.25
CA LYS A 270 -25.94 21.46 -5.36
C LYS A 270 -24.64 20.65 -5.44
N ALA A 271 -23.58 21.14 -4.81
CA ALA A 271 -22.28 20.52 -4.79
C ALA A 271 -21.65 20.65 -3.39
N TRP A 272 -20.79 19.70 -3.03
CA TRP A 272 -20.18 19.63 -1.69
C TRP A 272 -19.29 20.84 -1.39
N ASN A 273 -18.62 21.39 -2.41
CA ASN A 273 -17.79 22.59 -2.28
C ASN A 273 -18.59 23.89 -2.06
N GLU A 274 -19.92 23.86 -2.12
CA GLU A 274 -20.79 25.00 -1.79
C GLU A 274 -21.10 25.10 -0.28
N LEU A 275 -20.68 24.09 0.50
CA LEU A 275 -20.80 24.14 1.95
C LEU A 275 -19.90 25.23 2.54
N LYS A 276 -20.47 25.97 3.49
CA LYS A 276 -19.79 27.02 4.24
C LYS A 276 -19.48 26.53 5.65
N ASP A 277 -18.33 26.94 6.16
CA ASP A 277 -17.91 26.73 7.55
C ASP A 277 -17.97 25.26 8.02
N VAL A 278 -17.77 24.29 7.12
CA VAL A 278 -17.66 22.87 7.48
C VAL A 278 -16.36 22.67 8.24
N LYS A 279 -16.48 22.02 9.40
CA LYS A 279 -15.33 21.59 10.18
C LYS A 279 -15.42 20.08 10.39
N VAL A 280 -14.28 19.42 10.25
CA VAL A 280 -14.15 18.00 10.55
C VAL A 280 -13.52 17.87 11.92
N TYR A 281 -14.03 16.95 12.72
CA TYR A 281 -13.52 16.64 14.05
C TYR A 281 -13.23 15.14 14.13
N GLN A 282 -12.25 14.80 14.95
CA GLN A 282 -12.04 13.42 15.37
C GLN A 282 -12.86 13.19 16.65
N LEU A 283 -13.71 12.17 16.65
CA LEU A 283 -14.47 11.72 17.81
C LEU A 283 -13.50 11.17 18.86
N PRO A 284 -13.47 11.62 20.13
CA PRO A 284 -12.56 11.06 21.13
C PRO A 284 -12.68 9.54 21.30
N GLU A 285 -11.59 8.88 21.67
CA GLU A 285 -11.59 7.42 21.88
C GLU A 285 -12.64 7.01 22.94
N GLY A 286 -13.44 6.00 22.61
CA GLY A 286 -14.53 5.51 23.47
C GLY A 286 -15.75 6.43 23.59
N MET A 287 -15.77 7.60 22.94
CA MET A 287 -16.94 8.48 22.92
C MET A 287 -17.98 8.00 21.92
N ASP A 288 -19.26 7.97 22.31
CA ASP A 288 -20.36 7.72 21.37
C ASP A 288 -20.62 8.97 20.52
N PHE A 289 -20.87 8.77 19.22
CA PHE A 289 -21.24 9.84 18.30
C PHE A 289 -22.45 10.65 18.79
N THR A 290 -23.41 10.05 19.50
CA THR A 290 -24.58 10.77 20.03
C THR A 290 -24.21 11.81 21.07
N ASP A 291 -23.11 11.59 21.78
CA ASP A 291 -22.67 12.42 22.91
C ASP A 291 -21.67 13.51 22.48
N PHE A 292 -21.11 13.40 21.27
CA PHE A 292 -20.14 14.35 20.75
C PHE A 292 -20.63 15.81 20.75
N ASN A 293 -19.74 16.75 21.09
CA ASN A 293 -20.03 18.18 21.03
C ASN A 293 -18.84 18.94 20.45
N HIS A 294 -19.07 19.65 19.34
CA HIS A 294 -18.04 20.44 18.66
C HIS A 294 -17.57 21.65 19.49
N GLU A 295 -18.37 22.13 20.44
CA GLU A 295 -18.01 23.27 21.30
C GLU A 295 -16.90 22.94 22.30
N THR A 296 -16.72 21.65 22.61
CA THR A 296 -15.72 21.14 23.56
C THR A 296 -14.61 20.35 22.87
N ALA A 297 -14.68 20.20 21.54
CA ALA A 297 -13.73 19.44 20.75
C ALA A 297 -12.89 20.37 19.88
N GLU A 298 -11.66 19.95 19.59
CA GLU A 298 -10.80 20.65 18.64
C GLU A 298 -11.03 20.13 17.22
N PRO A 299 -11.22 21.00 16.21
CA PRO A 299 -11.32 20.57 14.83
C PRO A 299 -9.99 20.04 14.33
N LEU A 300 -10.04 19.15 13.34
CA LEU A 300 -8.84 18.69 12.64
C LEU A 300 -8.06 19.88 12.03
N PRO A 301 -6.72 19.77 11.94
CA PRO A 301 -5.88 20.79 11.31
C PRO A 301 -6.33 21.13 9.88
N ALA A 302 -6.12 22.40 9.50
CA ALA A 302 -6.32 22.82 8.12
C ALA A 302 -5.30 22.12 7.19
N GLY A 303 -5.71 21.81 5.96
CA GLY A 303 -4.85 21.15 4.95
C GLY A 303 -5.13 19.66 4.76
N ILE A 304 -6.00 19.06 5.58
CA ILE A 304 -6.48 17.69 5.40
C ILE A 304 -7.66 17.71 4.42
N ALA A 305 -7.57 16.91 3.35
CA ALA A 305 -8.62 16.76 2.35
C ALA A 305 -9.18 15.34 2.40
N PHE A 306 -10.51 15.24 2.44
CA PHE A 306 -11.23 13.97 2.36
C PHE A 306 -11.79 13.78 0.96
N PHE A 307 -11.48 12.64 0.35
CA PHE A 307 -12.04 12.25 -0.94
C PHE A 307 -13.18 11.27 -0.70
N TYR A 308 -14.35 11.62 -1.24
CA TYR A 308 -15.54 10.80 -1.16
C TYR A 308 -15.90 10.32 -2.57
N ASP A 309 -16.43 9.11 -2.68
CA ASP A 309 -17.04 8.67 -3.93
C ASP A 309 -18.30 9.51 -4.23
N GLN A 310 -18.72 9.48 -5.50
CA GLN A 310 -19.81 10.32 -5.98
C GLN A 310 -21.15 10.00 -5.28
N ASP A 311 -21.42 8.74 -4.95
CA ASP A 311 -22.69 8.35 -4.31
C ASP A 311 -22.74 8.83 -2.87
N SER A 312 -21.63 8.69 -2.13
CA SER A 312 -21.46 9.26 -0.79
C SER A 312 -21.65 10.78 -0.80
N LEU A 313 -21.06 11.52 -1.75
CA LEU A 313 -21.26 12.96 -1.87
C LEU A 313 -22.72 13.34 -2.10
N GLN A 314 -23.41 12.64 -3.01
CA GLN A 314 -24.82 12.93 -3.30
C GLN A 314 -25.72 12.64 -2.09
N SER A 315 -25.46 11.55 -1.37
CA SER A 315 -26.16 11.22 -0.13
C SER A 315 -25.98 12.31 0.93
N MET A 316 -24.75 12.79 1.12
CA MET A 316 -24.47 13.84 2.10
C MET A 316 -25.10 15.18 1.72
N ILE A 317 -25.03 15.58 0.44
CA ILE A 317 -25.69 16.79 -0.08
C ILE A 317 -27.20 16.72 0.14
N GLY A 318 -27.82 15.60 -0.23
CA GLY A 318 -29.24 15.37 -0.02
C GLY A 318 -29.63 15.52 1.45
N ARG A 319 -28.80 15.00 2.36
CA ARG A 319 -29.06 15.11 3.79
C ARG A 319 -28.97 16.55 4.30
N VAL A 320 -27.97 17.32 3.88
CA VAL A 320 -27.84 18.74 4.27
C VAL A 320 -29.08 19.52 3.81
N ASN A 321 -29.49 19.34 2.56
CA ASN A 321 -30.64 20.06 2.00
C ASN A 321 -31.95 19.70 2.71
N GLN A 322 -32.16 18.42 3.03
CA GLN A 322 -33.31 17.99 3.81
C GLN A 322 -33.37 18.68 5.18
N GLU A 323 -32.25 18.77 5.89
CA GLU A 323 -32.19 19.43 7.20
C GLU A 323 -32.36 20.95 7.12
N LEU A 324 -31.98 21.58 5.99
CA LEU A 324 -32.23 23.00 5.73
C LEU A 324 -33.71 23.29 5.47
N GLU A 325 -34.44 22.38 4.83
CA GLU A 325 -35.90 22.48 4.66
C GLU A 325 -36.60 22.41 6.01
N ASP A 326 -36.15 21.52 6.90
CA ASP A 326 -36.67 21.36 8.27
C ASP A 326 -36.20 22.45 9.25
N PHE A 327 -35.31 23.35 8.83
CA PHE A 327 -34.75 24.43 9.64
C PHE A 327 -35.37 25.81 9.34
N ASN A 328 -35.86 26.03 8.11
CA ASN A 328 -36.47 27.29 7.66
C ASN A 328 -38.00 27.33 7.88
#